data_AF-A0A8S3JR84-F1
#
_entry.id   AF-A0A8S3JR84-F1
#
_cell.length_a   1.000
_cell.length_b   1.000
_cell.length_c   1.000
_cell.angle_alpha   90.00
_cell.angle_beta   90.00
_cell.angle_gamma   90.00
#
_symmetry.space_group_name_H-M   'P 1'
#
loop_
_entity.id
_entity.type
_entity.pdbx_description
1 polymer ?
#
loop_
_entity_poly.entity_id
_entity_poly.type
_entity_poly.pdbx_seq_one_letter_code
_entity_poly.pdbx_strand_id
1 'polypeptide(L)'
;IQVLLDNLQSSIPSVRESCVLSLKKLVTRLHKIHPTLEADIARRLLIVCEDPEEHVKKIATELWPQTNLKVKSENVRDFLRDVVHPEYFVREPATHALPKLLEASFPQLVPFILSDLFDIYTKNNKLPPPIVDQFGRQIQAQPIDTWEPRAGVADC
;
A
#
# COMPACT_ATOMS: atom_id res chain seq x y z
N ILE A 1 -5.40 8.50 16.16
CA ILE A 1 -5.82 8.19 14.78
C ILE A 1 -4.66 7.58 14.01
N GLN A 2 -3.48 8.20 14.00
CA GLN A 2 -2.28 7.65 13.36
C GLN A 2 -2.01 6.19 13.75
N VAL A 3 -2.03 5.88 15.06
CA VAL A 3 -1.89 4.50 15.56
C VAL A 3 -2.90 3.52 14.92
N LEU A 4 -4.14 3.93 14.65
CA LEU A 4 -5.12 3.07 13.98
C LEU A 4 -4.75 2.85 12.51
N LEU A 5 -4.31 3.90 11.81
CA LEU A 5 -3.90 3.82 10.41
C LEU A 5 -2.64 2.99 10.23
N ASP A 6 -1.70 3.10 11.16
CA ASP A 6 -0.48 2.28 11.17
C ASP A 6 -0.83 0.81 11.41
N ASN A 7 -1.74 0.52 12.34
CA ASN A 7 -2.14 -0.85 12.67
C ASN A 7 -3.08 -1.50 11.64
N LEU A 8 -3.64 -0.76 10.68
CA LEU A 8 -4.28 -1.35 9.50
C LEU A 8 -3.29 -2.13 8.62
N GLN A 9 -1.99 -1.92 8.79
CA GLN A 9 -0.92 -2.64 8.07
C GLN A 9 -0.37 -3.83 8.88
N SER A 10 -0.94 -4.11 10.06
CA SER A 10 -0.47 -5.20 10.92
C SER A 10 -0.57 -6.56 10.22
N SER A 11 0.42 -7.43 10.40
CA SER A 11 0.34 -8.82 9.94
C SER A 11 -0.72 -9.64 10.68
N ILE A 12 -1.23 -9.14 11.81
CA ILE A 12 -2.24 -9.81 12.64
C ILE A 12 -3.65 -9.38 12.20
N PRO A 13 -4.49 -10.29 11.65
CA PRO A 13 -5.81 -9.92 11.12
C PRO A 13 -6.74 -9.30 12.18
N SER A 14 -6.74 -9.82 13.41
CA SER A 14 -7.58 -9.29 14.50
C SER A 14 -7.24 -7.85 14.89
N VAL A 15 -5.98 -7.43 14.69
CA VAL A 15 -5.54 -6.04 14.89
C VAL A 15 -6.11 -5.16 13.78
N ARG A 16 -6.01 -5.60 12.52
CA ARG A 16 -6.59 -4.87 11.38
C ARG A 16 -8.10 -4.74 11.51
N GLU A 17 -8.79 -5.83 11.84
CA GLU A 17 -10.24 -5.86 12.09
C GLU A 17 -10.65 -4.85 13.17
N SER A 18 -9.96 -4.87 14.31
CA SER A 18 -10.20 -3.93 15.41
C SER A 18 -10.00 -2.48 14.97
N CYS A 19 -9.03 -2.21 14.09
CA CYS A 19 -8.78 -0.89 13.54
C CYS A 19 -9.88 -0.45 12.56
N VAL A 20 -10.35 -1.33 11.67
CA VAL A 20 -11.48 -1.04 10.76
C VAL A 20 -12.75 -0.75 11.56
N LEU A 21 -13.07 -1.57 12.57
CA LEU A 21 -14.23 -1.37 13.44
C LEU A 21 -14.12 -0.06 14.23
N SER A 22 -12.91 0.31 14.66
CA SER A 22 -12.66 1.58 15.33
C SER A 22 -12.84 2.76 14.36
N LEU A 23 -12.31 2.65 13.14
CA LEU A 23 -12.51 3.64 12.08
C LEU A 23 -13.99 3.80 11.73
N LYS A 24 -14.77 2.71 11.65
CA LYS A 24 -16.22 2.76 11.44
C LYS A 24 -16.95 3.68 12.44
N LYS A 25 -16.53 3.67 13.70
CA LYS A 25 -17.10 4.53 14.76
C LYS A 25 -16.66 5.99 14.64
N LEU A 26 -15.50 6.25 14.03
CA LEU A 26 -14.85 7.56 14.02
C LEU A 26 -15.01 8.31 12.69
N VAL A 27 -15.13 7.61 11.56
CA VAL A 27 -14.94 8.16 10.20
C VAL A 27 -15.98 9.21 9.83
N THR A 28 -17.19 9.08 10.36
CA THR A 28 -18.28 10.07 10.19
C THR A 28 -18.00 11.42 10.86
N ARG A 29 -17.04 11.46 11.79
CA ARG A 29 -16.60 12.68 12.51
C ARG A 29 -15.19 13.11 12.12
N LEU A 30 -14.35 12.18 11.67
CA LEU A 30 -12.92 12.37 11.42
C LEU A 30 -12.60 13.46 10.41
N HIS A 31 -13.31 13.50 9.27
CA HIS A 31 -13.07 14.52 8.24
C HIS A 31 -13.31 15.95 8.75
N LYS A 32 -14.15 16.13 9.78
CA LYS A 32 -14.42 17.45 10.40
C LYS A 32 -13.33 17.90 11.35
N ILE A 33 -12.54 16.97 11.88
CA ILE A 33 -11.58 17.22 12.96
C ILE A 33 -10.16 17.28 12.40
N HIS A 34 -9.84 16.45 11.41
CA HIS A 34 -8.51 16.39 10.80
C HIS A 34 -8.57 16.24 9.28
N PRO A 35 -8.81 17.33 8.53
CA PRO A 35 -8.83 17.33 7.07
C PRO A 35 -7.51 16.84 6.45
N THR A 36 -6.39 17.04 7.16
CA THR A 36 -5.06 16.60 6.72
C THR A 36 -4.91 15.08 6.68
N LEU A 37 -5.72 14.33 7.45
CA LEU A 37 -5.68 12.87 7.48
C LEU A 37 -6.62 12.23 6.46
N GLU A 38 -7.44 13.01 5.76
CA GLU A 38 -8.46 12.47 4.86
C GLU A 38 -7.86 11.59 3.75
N ALA A 39 -6.75 12.04 3.15
CA ALA A 39 -6.04 11.29 2.11
C ALA A 39 -5.47 9.97 2.64
N ASP A 40 -4.86 9.97 3.82
CA ASP A 40 -4.28 8.77 4.43
C ASP A 40 -5.37 7.78 4.86
N ILE A 41 -6.48 8.26 5.43
CA ILE A 41 -7.62 7.41 5.78
C ILE A 41 -8.22 6.81 4.50
N ALA A 42 -8.40 7.61 3.44
CA ALA A 42 -8.93 7.13 2.17
C ALA A 42 -8.03 6.06 1.56
N ARG A 43 -6.71 6.31 1.47
CA ARG A 43 -5.73 5.34 0.96
C ARG A 43 -5.74 4.04 1.77
N ARG A 44 -5.62 4.14 3.10
CA ARG A 44 -5.57 2.97 3.98
C ARG A 44 -6.87 2.17 3.95
N LEU A 45 -8.02 2.83 3.95
CA LEU A 45 -9.31 2.13 3.91
C LEU A 45 -9.53 1.44 2.55
N LEU A 46 -9.16 2.09 1.44
CA LEU A 46 -9.28 1.49 0.10
C LEU A 46 -8.38 0.26 -0.05
N ILE A 47 -7.16 0.29 0.48
CA ILE A 47 -6.27 -0.89 0.51
C ILE A 47 -6.93 -2.02 1.31
N VAL A 48 -7.50 -1.73 2.48
CA VAL A 48 -8.13 -2.74 3.33
C VAL A 48 -9.45 -3.28 2.74
N CYS A 49 -10.05 -2.60 1.75
CA CYS A 49 -11.14 -3.18 0.95
C CYS A 49 -10.66 -4.36 0.07
N GLU A 50 -9.36 -4.59 -0.04
CA GLU A 50 -8.76 -5.74 -0.72
C GLU A 50 -7.98 -6.62 0.26
N ASP A 51 -8.22 -6.52 1.57
CA ASP A 51 -7.52 -7.31 2.59
C ASP A 51 -7.59 -8.83 2.28
N PRO A 52 -6.49 -9.58 2.48
CA PRO A 52 -6.47 -11.03 2.26
C PRO A 52 -7.34 -11.80 3.26
N GLU A 53 -7.66 -11.22 4.42
CA GLU A 53 -8.62 -11.79 5.36
C GLU A 53 -10.05 -11.37 5.00
N GLU A 54 -10.86 -12.33 4.53
CA GLU A 54 -12.20 -12.10 3.99
C GLU A 54 -13.11 -11.33 4.96
N HIS A 55 -13.01 -11.60 6.26
CA HIS A 55 -13.81 -10.88 7.26
C HIS A 55 -13.44 -9.39 7.33
N VAL A 56 -12.15 -9.06 7.31
CA VAL A 56 -11.65 -7.68 7.35
C VAL A 56 -12.07 -6.95 6.06
N LYS A 57 -11.86 -7.59 4.91
CA LYS A 57 -12.28 -7.11 3.59
C LYS A 57 -13.76 -6.76 3.54
N LYS A 58 -14.61 -7.66 4.04
CA LYS A 58 -16.06 -7.46 4.10
C LYS A 58 -16.42 -6.21 4.91
N ILE A 59 -15.90 -6.08 6.13
CA ILE A 59 -16.22 -4.93 7.00
C ILE A 59 -15.74 -3.61 6.36
N ALA A 60 -14.55 -3.60 5.75
CA ALA A 60 -14.01 -2.42 5.09
C ALA A 60 -14.82 -2.02 3.84
N THR A 61 -15.21 -3.00 3.02
CA THR A 61 -16.04 -2.79 1.83
C THR A 61 -17.43 -2.26 2.18
N GLU A 62 -18.04 -2.75 3.26
CA GLU A 62 -19.29 -2.21 3.80
C GLU A 62 -19.11 -0.77 4.33
N LEU A 63 -17.95 -0.46 4.91
CA LEU A 63 -17.65 0.85 5.49
C LEU A 63 -17.39 1.92 4.43
N TRP A 64 -16.61 1.60 3.39
CA TRP A 64 -16.16 2.55 2.36
C TRP A 64 -17.23 3.54 1.88
N PRO A 65 -18.41 3.10 1.38
CA PRO A 65 -19.43 4.02 0.87
C PRO A 65 -20.03 4.93 1.96
N GLN A 66 -19.93 4.56 3.24
CA GLN A 66 -20.46 5.35 4.36
C GLN A 66 -19.55 6.52 4.73
N THR A 67 -18.30 6.51 4.26
CA THR A 67 -17.28 7.48 4.66
C THR A 67 -17.33 8.79 3.87
N ASN A 68 -17.90 8.78 2.66
CA ASN A 68 -17.81 9.85 1.67
C ASN A 68 -16.38 10.31 1.34
N LEU A 69 -15.37 9.52 1.71
CA LEU A 69 -13.97 9.81 1.41
C LEU A 69 -13.71 9.64 -0.08
N LYS A 70 -12.78 10.43 -0.61
CA LYS A 70 -12.31 10.33 -1.98
C LYS A 70 -10.80 10.39 -2.02
N VAL A 71 -10.20 9.47 -2.78
CA VAL A 71 -8.80 9.64 -3.20
C VAL A 71 -8.77 10.77 -4.23
N LYS A 72 -7.80 11.66 -4.10
CA LYS A 72 -7.56 12.72 -5.10
C LYS A 72 -6.45 12.29 -6.05
N SER A 73 -6.48 12.78 -7.28
CA SER A 73 -5.51 12.41 -8.33
C SER A 73 -4.05 12.57 -7.89
N GLU A 74 -3.75 13.62 -7.13
CA GLU A 74 -2.41 13.92 -6.61
C GLU A 74 -1.90 12.90 -5.59
N ASN A 75 -2.80 12.13 -4.96
CA ASN A 75 -2.47 11.14 -3.92
C ASN A 75 -2.39 9.70 -4.48
N VAL A 76 -2.71 9.48 -5.77
CA VAL A 76 -2.70 8.14 -6.37
C VAL A 76 -1.30 7.52 -6.33
N ARG A 77 -0.25 8.31 -6.57
CA ARG A 77 1.15 7.85 -6.51
C ARG A 77 1.56 7.36 -5.12
N ASP A 78 0.86 7.73 -4.06
CA ASP A 78 1.21 7.25 -2.72
C ASP A 78 0.99 5.74 -2.55
N PHE A 79 0.05 5.15 -3.31
CA PHE A 79 -0.18 3.70 -3.30
C PHE A 79 1.04 2.91 -3.78
N LEU A 80 1.93 3.52 -4.57
CA LEU A 80 3.18 2.86 -4.98
C LEU A 80 4.05 2.49 -3.78
N ARG A 81 4.00 3.25 -2.67
CA ARG A 81 4.71 2.93 -1.43
C ARG A 81 4.18 1.67 -0.78
N ASP A 82 2.88 1.41 -0.93
CA ASP A 82 2.21 0.24 -0.40
C ASP A 82 2.43 -0.97 -1.32
N VAL A 83 2.39 -0.77 -2.64
CA VAL A 83 2.71 -1.80 -3.66
C VAL A 83 4.14 -2.33 -3.52
N VAL A 84 5.12 -1.50 -3.15
CA VAL A 84 6.51 -1.95 -2.96
C VAL A 84 6.86 -2.29 -1.51
N HIS A 85 5.86 -2.35 -0.63
CA HIS A 85 6.08 -2.54 0.79
C HIS A 85 6.70 -3.93 1.07
N PRO A 86 7.65 -4.07 2.01
CA PRO A 86 8.27 -5.36 2.32
C PRO A 86 7.28 -6.37 2.93
N GLU A 87 6.34 -5.89 3.74
CA GLU A 87 5.30 -6.75 4.34
C GLU A 87 4.24 -7.16 3.32
N TYR A 88 4.05 -8.47 3.17
CA TYR A 88 3.06 -9.07 2.27
C TYR A 88 1.64 -8.53 2.52
N PHE A 89 1.23 -8.41 3.78
CA PHE A 89 -0.11 -7.95 4.19
C PHE A 89 -0.38 -6.47 3.90
N VAL A 90 0.63 -5.72 3.48
CA VAL A 90 0.48 -4.34 2.96
C VAL A 90 0.54 -4.35 1.44
N ARG A 91 1.48 -5.12 0.91
CA ARG A 91 1.77 -5.21 -0.51
C ARG A 91 0.62 -5.80 -1.31
N GLU A 92 0.19 -7.02 -1.01
CA GLU A 92 -0.83 -7.74 -1.75
C GLU A 92 -2.18 -7.00 -1.84
N PRO A 93 -2.74 -6.44 -0.77
CA PRO A 93 -3.99 -5.68 -0.92
C PRO A 93 -3.78 -4.39 -1.73
N ALA A 94 -2.59 -3.78 -1.68
CA ALA A 94 -2.27 -2.60 -2.46
C ALA A 94 -2.13 -2.89 -3.97
N THR A 95 -1.58 -4.05 -4.35
CA THR A 95 -1.50 -4.47 -5.77
C THR A 95 -2.88 -4.70 -6.37
N HIS A 96 -3.87 -5.08 -5.55
CA HIS A 96 -5.27 -5.19 -6.00
C HIS A 96 -6.02 -3.85 -5.97
N ALA A 97 -5.77 -3.00 -4.98
CA ALA A 97 -6.49 -1.74 -4.81
C ALA A 97 -6.11 -0.68 -5.85
N LEU A 98 -4.82 -0.56 -6.22
CA LEU A 98 -4.35 0.47 -7.14
C LEU A 98 -4.94 0.34 -8.56
N PRO A 99 -4.95 -0.83 -9.21
CA PRO A 99 -5.56 -1.00 -10.53
C PRO A 99 -7.06 -0.68 -10.53
N LYS A 100 -7.79 -1.16 -9.51
CA LYS A 100 -9.22 -0.88 -9.33
C LYS A 100 -9.50 0.61 -9.16
N LEU A 101 -8.66 1.32 -8.41
CA LEU A 101 -8.74 2.77 -8.26
C LEU A 101 -8.52 3.50 -9.58
N LEU A 102 -7.51 3.10 -10.34
CA LEU A 102 -7.19 3.68 -11.64
C LEU A 102 -8.31 3.46 -12.64
N GLU A 103 -8.81 2.23 -12.76
CA GLU A 103 -9.90 1.89 -13.67
C GLU A 103 -11.18 2.66 -13.33
N ALA A 104 -11.55 2.71 -12.05
CA ALA A 104 -12.82 3.30 -11.63
C ALA A 104 -12.80 4.84 -11.60
N SER A 105 -11.67 5.46 -11.27
CA SER A 105 -11.62 6.90 -10.93
C SER A 105 -10.59 7.71 -11.72
N PHE A 106 -9.51 7.10 -12.20
CA PHE A 106 -8.38 7.81 -12.80
C PHE A 106 -7.76 7.11 -14.02
N PRO A 107 -8.55 6.74 -15.04
CA PRO A 107 -8.04 6.00 -16.20
C PRO A 107 -6.95 6.78 -16.96
N GLN A 108 -7.00 8.11 -16.93
CA GLN A 108 -5.99 9.00 -17.51
C GLN A 108 -4.62 8.90 -16.83
N LEU A 109 -4.55 8.40 -15.59
CA LEU A 109 -3.28 8.25 -14.85
C LEU A 109 -2.57 6.93 -15.14
N VAL A 110 -3.25 5.96 -15.76
CA VAL A 110 -2.72 4.61 -16.03
C VAL A 110 -1.35 4.63 -16.72
N PRO A 111 -1.12 5.39 -17.82
CA PRO A 111 0.18 5.38 -18.49
C PRO A 111 1.32 5.89 -17.59
N PHE A 112 1.05 6.86 -16.73
CA PHE A 112 2.05 7.43 -15.82
C PHE A 112 2.39 6.47 -14.68
N ILE A 113 1.38 5.83 -14.10
CA ILE A 113 1.58 4.84 -13.04
C ILE A 113 2.28 3.59 -13.58
N LEU A 114 1.94 3.13 -14.79
CA LEU A 114 2.65 2.02 -15.43
C LEU A 114 4.12 2.35 -15.69
N SER A 115 4.44 3.58 -16.09
CA SER A 115 5.83 4.03 -16.22
C SER A 115 6.56 3.98 -14.88
N ASP A 116 5.96 4.51 -13.81
CA ASP A 116 6.55 4.48 -12.47
C ASP A 116 6.78 3.03 -11.97
N LEU A 117 5.80 2.13 -12.19
CA LEU A 117 5.90 0.71 -11.88
C LEU A 117 7.03 0.02 -12.65
N PHE A 118 7.13 0.28 -13.96
CA PHE A 118 8.19 -0.28 -14.80
C PHE A 118 9.59 0.17 -14.36
N ASP A 119 9.74 1.44 -13.97
CA ASP A 119 10.98 1.97 -13.43
C ASP A 119 11.36 1.29 -12.11
N ILE A 120 10.39 1.10 -11.21
CA ILE A 120 10.56 0.36 -9.95
C ILE A 120 11.02 -1.07 -10.23
N TYR A 121 10.33 -1.78 -11.12
CA TYR A 121 10.67 -3.16 -11.47
C TYR A 121 12.10 -3.25 -12.02
N THR A 122 12.42 -2.43 -13.01
CA THR A 122 13.72 -2.41 -13.69
C THR A 122 14.86 -2.09 -12.72
N LYS A 123 14.66 -1.11 -11.82
CA LYS A 123 15.64 -0.75 -10.80
C LYS A 123 15.92 -1.89 -9.83
N ASN A 124 14.89 -2.62 -9.43
CA ASN A 124 15.03 -3.70 -8.46
C ASN A 124 15.43 -5.04 -9.11
N ASN A 125 15.34 -5.20 -10.44
CA ASN A 125 15.61 -6.46 -11.16
C ASN A 125 17.07 -6.94 -11.09
N LYS A 126 18.00 -6.10 -10.63
CA LYS A 126 19.42 -6.45 -10.55
C LYS A 126 19.80 -6.77 -9.11
N LEU A 127 20.44 -7.93 -8.91
CA LEU A 127 21.14 -8.21 -7.66
C LEU A 127 22.23 -7.15 -7.43
N PRO A 128 22.34 -6.56 -6.24
CA PRO A 128 23.44 -5.66 -5.92
C PRO A 128 24.79 -6.38 -6.11
N PRO A 129 25.84 -5.70 -6.60
CA PRO A 129 27.16 -6.32 -6.68
C PRO A 129 27.71 -6.60 -5.26
N PRO A 130 28.56 -7.64 -5.10
CA PRO A 130 29.20 -7.91 -3.82
C PRO A 130 30.11 -6.75 -3.38
N ILE A 131 30.12 -6.44 -2.08
CA ILE A 131 31.01 -5.42 -1.52
C ILE A 131 32.41 -6.01 -1.35
N VAL A 132 33.37 -5.44 -2.09
CA VAL A 132 34.78 -5.84 -2.10
C VAL A 132 35.68 -4.77 -1.50
N ASP A 133 36.81 -5.17 -0.91
CA ASP A 133 37.85 -4.25 -0.46
C ASP A 133 38.71 -3.73 -1.64
N GLN A 134 39.64 -2.86 -1.31
CA GLN A 134 40.63 -2.31 -2.27
C GLN A 134 41.50 -3.37 -2.95
N PHE A 135 41.47 -4.64 -2.50
CA PHE A 135 42.19 -5.78 -3.06
C PHE A 135 41.24 -6.79 -3.74
N GLY A 136 39.96 -6.46 -3.91
CA GLY A 136 38.97 -7.33 -4.55
C GLY A 136 38.44 -8.47 -3.67
N ARG A 137 38.74 -8.48 -2.37
CA ARG A 137 38.27 -9.50 -1.43
C ARG A 137 36.90 -9.10 -0.89
N GLN A 138 35.97 -10.04 -0.88
CA GLN A 138 34.62 -9.84 -0.38
C GLN A 138 34.64 -9.52 1.13
N ILE A 139 34.06 -8.39 1.54
CA ILE A 139 34.03 -7.92 2.93
C ILE A 139 32.71 -8.23 3.64
N GLN A 140 31.61 -8.36 2.89
CA GLN A 140 30.29 -8.70 3.43
C GLN A 140 29.76 -9.99 2.82
N ALA A 141 28.85 -10.65 3.55
CA ALA A 141 28.06 -11.76 3.03
C ALA A 141 27.36 -11.39 1.72
N GLN A 142 26.89 -12.40 0.98
CA GLN A 142 26.22 -12.16 -0.31
C GLN A 142 25.10 -11.11 -0.17
N PRO A 143 24.94 -10.23 -1.17
CA PRO A 143 23.89 -9.22 -1.15
C PRO A 143 22.52 -9.88 -0.95
N ILE A 144 21.74 -9.37 0.00
CA ILE A 144 20.36 -9.81 0.22
C ILE A 144 19.53 -9.30 -0.94
N ASP A 145 18.80 -10.20 -1.60
CA ASP A 145 17.89 -9.85 -2.67
C ASP A 145 16.65 -9.14 -2.09
N THR A 146 16.49 -7.86 -2.44
CA THR A 146 15.29 -7.07 -2.12
C THR A 146 14.25 -7.25 -3.21
N TRP A 147 13.63 -8.43 -3.23
CA TRP A 147 12.72 -8.88 -4.28
C TRP A 147 11.30 -8.33 -4.12
N GLU A 148 10.92 -7.91 -2.92
CA GLU A 148 9.56 -7.51 -2.54
C GLU A 148 8.99 -6.40 -3.44
N PRO A 149 9.74 -5.33 -3.79
CA PRO A 149 9.27 -4.33 -4.74
C PRO A 149 8.98 -4.90 -6.13
N ARG A 150 9.75 -5.90 -6.58
CA ARG A 150 9.53 -6.52 -7.90
C ARG A 150 8.27 -7.36 -7.92
N ALA A 151 8.05 -8.15 -6.87
CA ALA A 151 6.85 -8.96 -6.75
C ALA A 151 5.61 -8.09 -6.73
N GLY A 152 5.61 -7.04 -5.92
CA GLY A 152 4.48 -6.10 -5.87
C GLY A 152 4.15 -5.47 -7.21
N VAL A 153 5.15 -5.07 -7.98
CA VAL A 153 4.92 -4.55 -9.34
C VAL A 153 4.40 -5.64 -10.29
N ALA A 154 4.94 -6.86 -10.23
CA ALA A 154 4.55 -7.95 -11.12
C ALA A 154 3.12 -8.45 -10.86
N ASP A 155 2.65 -8.34 -9.61
CA ASP A 155 1.31 -8.73 -9.18
C ASP A 155 0.25 -7.62 -9.37
N CYS A 156 0.67 -6.41 -9.78
CA CYS A 156 -0.18 -5.21 -9.92
C CYS A 156 -0.76 -5.04 -11.33
#